data_AF-A0A1H9JB93-F1
#
_entry.id   AF-A0A1H9JB93-F1
#
_cell.length_a   1.000
_cell.length_b   1.000
_cell.length_c   1.000
_cell.angle_alpha   90.00
_cell.angle_beta   90.00
_cell.angle_gamma   90.00
#
_symmetry.space_group_name_H-M   'P 1'
#
loop_
_entity.id
_entity.type
_entity.pdbx_description
1 polymer ?
#
loop_
_entity_poly.entity_id
_entity_poly.type
_entity_poly.pdbx_seq_one_letter_code
_entity_poly.pdbx_strand_id
1 'polypeptide(L)' 'MNQIDYGDYRITALVRHMGHNRWTLEPKIYHRDLKDTIFHNAGELEAVPENQVIAASEDEAIRQCFELGKLVIDADLH' A
#
# COMPACT_ATOMS: atom_id res chain seq x y z
N MET A 1 -3.45 -12.04 -7.24
CA MET A 1 -3.93 -10.91 -6.41
C MET A 1 -2.82 -10.63 -5.40
N ASN A 2 -2.26 -9.42 -5.40
CA ASN A 2 -1.02 -9.12 -4.66
C ASN A 2 -1.36 -8.82 -3.20
N GLN A 3 -1.38 -9.85 -2.35
CA GLN A 3 -1.79 -9.74 -0.96
C GLN A 3 -0.82 -10.44 -0.02
N ILE A 4 -0.61 -9.85 1.16
CA ILE A 4 0.10 -10.47 2.28
C ILE A 4 -0.68 -10.25 3.58
N ASP A 5 -0.47 -11.14 4.54
CA ASP A 5 -0.89 -10.91 5.92
C ASP A 5 0.31 -10.37 6.72
N TYR A 6 0.06 -9.42 7.61
CA TYR A 6 1.04 -8.80 8.49
C TYR A 6 0.42 -8.54 9.87
N GLY A 7 0.78 -9.37 10.86
CA GLY A 7 0.09 -9.39 12.15
C GLY A 7 -1.41 -9.69 11.99
N ASP A 8 -2.24 -8.83 12.59
CA ASP A 8 -3.70 -8.89 12.48
C ASP A 8 -4.26 -8.15 11.25
N TYR A 9 -3.38 -7.68 10.36
CA TYR A 9 -3.76 -6.95 9.16
C TYR A 9 -3.53 -7.76 7.89
N ARG A 10 -4.32 -7.44 6.87
CA ARG A 10 -4.14 -7.88 5.49
C ARG A 10 -3.83 -6.68 4.61
N ILE A 11 -2.71 -6.74 3.90
CA ILE A 11 -2.25 -5.72 2.97
C ILE A 11 -2.49 -6.22 1.55
N THR A 12 -3.17 -5.42 0.73
CA THR A 12 -3.28 -5.62 -0.72
C THR A 12 -2.48 -4.54 -1.42
N ALA A 13 -1.45 -4.92 -2.16
CA ALA A 13 -0.67 -3.99 -2.97
C ALA A 13 -1.43 -3.66 -4.26
N LEU A 14 -1.72 -2.37 -4.45
CA LEU A 14 -2.14 -1.83 -5.73
C LEU A 14 -1.03 -0.88 -6.21
N VAL A 15 -0.56 -1.09 -7.43
CA VAL A 15 0.46 -0.24 -8.03
C VAL A 15 -0.02 0.26 -9.38
N ARG A 16 0.34 1.50 -9.73
CA ARG A 16 0.00 2.11 -11.02
C ARG A 16 1.24 2.65 -11.69
N HIS A 17 1.54 2.17 -12.89
CA HIS A 17 2.64 2.71 -13.68
C HIS A 17 2.30 4.11 -14.21
N MET A 18 3.18 5.07 -13.97
CA MET A 18 3.04 6.47 -14.35
C MET A 18 3.96 6.86 -15.53
N GLY A 19 4.80 5.95 -16.01
CA GLY A 19 5.82 6.21 -17.04
C GLY A 19 7.21 6.46 -16.43
N HIS A 20 8.27 6.33 -17.24
CA HIS A 20 9.67 6.51 -16.81
C HIS A 20 10.06 5.70 -15.56
N ASN A 21 9.61 4.45 -15.45
CA ASN A 21 9.83 3.58 -14.28
C ASN A 21 9.26 4.15 -12.97
N ARG A 22 8.33 5.10 -13.06
CA ARG A 22 7.64 5.69 -11.92
C ARG A 22 6.36 4.93 -11.65
N TRP A 23 6.12 4.63 -10.39
CA TRP A 23 4.96 3.86 -9.92
C TRP A 23 4.32 4.57 -8.75
N THR A 24 2.99 4.65 -8.75
CA THR A 24 2.22 5.03 -7.56
C THR A 24 1.92 3.78 -6.75
N LEU A 25 2.16 3.83 -5.44
CA LEU A 25 1.91 2.76 -4.49
C LEU A 25 0.63 3.05 -3.70
N GLU A 26 -0.30 2.11 -3.67
CA GLU A 26 -1.60 2.24 -3.01
C GLU A 26 -1.89 0.97 -2.18
N PRO A 27 -1.21 0.77 -1.03
CA PRO A 27 -1.50 -0.36 -0.16
C PRO A 27 -2.90 -0.19 0.46
N LYS A 28 -3.75 -1.21 0.30
CA LYS A 28 -5.02 -1.30 1.03
C LYS A 28 -4.84 -2.19 2.25
N ILE A 29 -5.19 -1.68 3.42
CA ILE A 29 -4.90 -2.33 4.71
C ILE A 29 -6.22 -2.56 5.44
N TYR A 30 -6.48 -3.82 5.79
CA TYR A 30 -7.69 -4.25 6.50
C TYR A 30 -7.30 -4.99 7.77
N HIS A 31 -7.91 -4.67 8.91
CA HIS A 31 -7.82 -5.54 10.10
C HIS A 31 -8.65 -6.81 9.85
N ARG A 32 -8.13 -7.97 10.25
CA ARG A 32 -8.77 -9.29 10.04
C ARG A 32 -10.14 -9.40 10.69
N ASP A 33 -10.29 -8.76 11.85
CA ASP A 33 -11.52 -8.70 12.63
C ASP A 33 -12.62 -7.85 11.97
N LEU A 34 -12.30 -7.15 10.87
CA LEU A 34 -13.18 -6.22 10.14
C LEU A 34 -13.81 -5.11 11.01
N LYS A 35 -13.39 -4.99 12.28
CA LYS A 35 -13.85 -3.99 13.23
C LYS A 35 -13.18 -2.65 13.01
N ASP A 36 -11.93 -2.66 12.59
CA ASP A 36 -11.15 -1.47 12.24
C ASP A 36 -10.61 -1.58 10.82
N THR A 37 -10.78 -0.52 10.04
CA THR A 37 -10.07 -0.35 8.77
C THR A 37 -9.13 0.83 8.95
N ILE A 38 -7.84 0.56 9.16
CA ILE A 38 -6.82 1.62 9.27
C ILE A 38 -6.78 2.43 7.97
N PHE A 39 -7.03 1.79 6.82
CA PHE A 39 -7.00 2.47 5.53
C PHE A 39 -8.19 2.06 4.64
N HIS A 40 -9.28 2.84 4.74
CA HIS A 40 -10.22 3.01 3.65
C HIS A 40 -9.73 4.18 2.79
N ASN A 41 -9.11 3.91 1.63
CA ASN A 41 -9.15 4.88 0.53
C ASN A 41 -10.58 4.91 -0.05
N ALA A 42 -11.54 5.32 0.78
CA ALA A 42 -12.92 5.58 0.40
C ALA A 42 -13.02 7.07 0.07
N GLY A 43 -12.93 7.37 -1.22
CA GLY A 43 -13.04 8.73 -1.75
C GLY A 43 -11.68 9.22 -2.21
N GLU A 44 -11.63 9.64 -3.47
CA GLU A 44 -10.61 10.45 -4.15
C GLU A 44 -9.63 11.15 -3.20
N LEU A 45 -8.64 10.42 -2.67
CA LEU A 45 -7.51 11.04 -2.03
C LEU A 45 -6.64 11.53 -3.17
N GLU A 46 -6.53 12.87 -3.23
CA GLU A 46 -5.58 13.58 -4.07
C GLU A 46 -4.28 12.80 -4.19
N ALA A 47 -3.77 12.64 -5.40
CA ALA A 47 -2.57 11.85 -5.68
C ALA A 47 -1.42 12.29 -4.77
N VAL A 48 -1.26 11.63 -3.63
CA VAL A 48 -0.27 12.01 -2.63
C VAL A 48 1.10 11.77 -3.27
N PRO A 49 1.88 12.83 -3.56
CA PRO A 49 3.14 12.70 -4.30
C PRO A 49 4.14 11.78 -3.61
N GLU A 50 4.00 11.63 -2.29
CA GLU A 50 4.84 10.84 -1.39
C GLU A 50 4.75 9.32 -1.64
N ASN A 51 3.68 8.86 -2.28
CA ASN A 51 3.50 7.44 -2.60
C ASN A 51 4.04 7.06 -3.99
N GLN A 52 4.84 7.93 -4.62
CA GLN A 52 5.41 7.68 -5.93
C GLN A 52 6.88 7.26 -5.82
N VAL A 53 7.20 6.09 -6.36
CA VAL A 53 8.54 5.51 -6.31
C VAL A 53 9.10 5.28 -7.70
N ILE A 54 10.42 5.16 -7.80
CA ILE A 54 11.07 4.61 -8.97
C ILE A 54 11.29 3.12 -8.72
N ALA A 55 10.81 2.28 -9.64
CA ALA A 55 10.98 0.84 -9.59
C ALA A 55 11.21 0.30 -11.01
N ALA A 56 12.17 -0.60 -11.17
CA ALA A 56 12.55 -1.16 -12.46
C ALA A 56 11.49 -2.11 -13.03
N SER A 57 10.60 -2.63 -12.18
CA SER A 57 9.51 -3.52 -12.58
C SER A 57 8.27 -3.36 -11.70
N GLU A 58 7.16 -3.91 -12.18
CA GLU A 58 5.93 -4.02 -11.39
C GLU A 58 6.14 -4.83 -10.11
N ASP A 59 6.88 -5.95 -10.20
CA ASP A 59 7.19 -6.80 -9.03
C ASP A 59 7.96 -6.04 -7.95
N GLU A 60 8.89 -5.17 -8.35
CA GLU A 60 9.62 -4.32 -7.42
C GLU A 60 8.69 -3.27 -6.79
N ALA A 61 7.85 -2.61 -7.59
CA ALA A 61 6.84 -1.68 -7.07
C ALA A 61 5.89 -2.37 -6.09
N ILE A 62 5.45 -3.60 -6.37
CA ILE A 62 4.60 -4.39 -5.49
C ILE A 62 5.29 -4.67 -4.15
N ARG A 63 6.58 -5.05 -4.15
CA ARG A 63 7.34 -5.26 -2.91
C ARG A 63 7.43 -3.97 -2.10
N GLN A 64 7.75 -2.85 -2.75
CA GLN A 64 7.80 -1.55 -2.09
C GLN A 64 6.43 -1.13 -1.54
N CYS A 65 5.34 -1.44 -2.26
CA CYS A 65 3.97 -1.20 -1.80
C CYS A 65 3.65 -1.98 -0.52
N PHE A 66 4.13 -3.22 -0.41
CA PHE A 66 3.97 -3.99 0.83
C PHE A 66 4.77 -3.40 1.99
N GLU A 67 6.01 -2.98 1.76
CA GLU A 67 6.82 -2.34 2.80
C GLU A 67 6.18 -1.03 3.28
N LEU A 68 5.64 -0.21 2.36
CA LEU A 68 4.85 0.97 2.71
C LEU A 68 3.65 0.61 3.59
N GLY A 69 2.91 -0.46 3.23
CA GLY A 69 1.78 -0.91 4.03
C GLY A 69 2.15 -1.36 5.45
N LYS A 70 3.29 -2.03 5.61
CA LYS A 70 3.81 -2.43 6.94
C LYS A 70 4.19 -1.21 7.77
N LEU A 71 4.89 -0.24 7.17
CA LEU A 71 5.28 1.01 7.85
C LEU A 71 4.07 1.79 8.37
N VAL A 72 2.99 1.85 7.59
CA VAL A 72 1.73 2.48 8.02
C VAL A 72 1.13 1.77 9.24
N ILE A 73 1.10 0.44 9.24
CA ILE A 73 0.61 -0.35 10.38
C ILE A 73 1.48 -0.11 11.61
N ASP A 74 2.80 -0.20 11.47
CA ASP A 74 3.73 -0.03 12.60
C ASP A 74 3.66 1.37 13.21
N ALA A 75 3.41 2.40 12.39
CA ALA A 75 3.24 3.77 12.84
C ALA A 75 1.89 4.03 13.53
N ASP A 76 0.81 3.36 13.12
CA ASP A 76 -0.53 3.47 13.75
C ASP A 76 -0.60 2.74 15.11
N LEU A 77 0.21 1.70 15.29
CA LEU A 77 0.28 0.93 16.54
C LEU A 77 1.10 1.62 17.67
N HIS A 78 1.68 2.80 17.44
CA HIS A 78 2.48 3.56 18.40
C HIS A 78 1.82 4.89 18.79
#